data_AF-A0AAE8FR69-F1
#
_entry.id   AF-A0AAE8FR69-F1
#
_cell.length_a   1.000
_cell.length_b   1.000
_cell.length_c   1.000
_cell.angle_alpha   90.00
_cell.angle_beta   90.00
_cell.angle_gamma   90.00
#
_symmetry.space_group_name_H-M   'P 1'
#
loop_
_entity.id
_entity.type
_entity.pdbx_description
1 polymer ?
#
loop_
_entity_poly.entity_id
_entity_poly.type
_entity_poly.pdbx_seq_one_letter_code
_entity_poly.pdbx_strand_id
1 'polypeptide(L)'
;MTNEELVVLYQQGDKKALDKLLENNDKLIYKVASKFYSDKTSSIEFDDLLQEGRIGFILACSKYDIEYINSTKFITYAFYWIYQKIHRFITTY
;
A
#
# COMPACT_ATOMS: atom_id res chain seq x y z
N MET A 1 17.19 -7.06 -2.69
CA MET A 1 16.75 -5.77 -3.26
C MET A 1 15.93 -5.06 -2.21
N THR A 2 16.14 -3.76 -2.08
CA THR A 2 15.35 -2.91 -1.19
C THR A 2 14.00 -2.58 -1.83
N ASN A 3 13.05 -2.09 -1.03
CA ASN A 3 11.77 -1.62 -1.57
C ASN A 3 11.99 -0.44 -2.52
N GLU A 4 12.90 0.46 -2.19
CA GLU A 4 13.23 1.62 -2.99
C GLU A 4 13.78 1.22 -4.38
N GLU A 5 14.68 0.24 -4.44
CA GLU A 5 15.18 -0.31 -5.71
C GLU A 5 14.06 -0.95 -6.54
N LEU A 6 13.18 -1.73 -5.91
CA LEU A 6 12.07 -2.36 -6.61
C LEU A 6 11.06 -1.34 -7.14
N VAL A 7 10.82 -0.24 -6.42
CA VAL A 7 9.94 0.83 -6.88
C VAL A 7 10.50 1.49 -8.14
N VAL A 8 11.80 1.77 -8.18
CA VAL A 8 12.45 2.33 -9.38
C VAL A 8 12.28 1.41 -10.58
N LEU A 9 12.50 0.10 -10.41
CA LEU A 9 12.33 -0.88 -11.48
C LEU A 9 10.88 -0.97 -11.96
N TYR A 10 9.93 -0.95 -11.02
CA TYR A 10 8.50 -0.92 -11.36
C TYR A 10 8.15 0.33 -12.18
N GLN A 11 8.65 1.50 -11.79
CA GLN A 11 8.43 2.76 -12.51
C GLN A 11 9.08 2.77 -13.91
N GLN A 12 10.14 2.00 -14.11
CA GLN A 12 10.77 1.76 -15.41
C GLN A 12 10.03 0.72 -16.28
N GLY A 13 8.94 0.13 -15.77
CA GLY A 13 8.09 -0.80 -16.50
C GLY A 13 8.30 -2.28 -16.17
N ASP A 14 9.15 -2.62 -15.21
CA ASP A 14 9.29 -4.01 -14.74
C ASP A 14 8.09 -4.42 -13.89
N LYS A 15 7.16 -5.14 -14.52
CA LYS A 15 5.95 -5.65 -13.85
C LYS A 15 6.26 -6.65 -12.74
N LYS A 16 7.35 -7.43 -12.85
CA LYS A 16 7.74 -8.41 -11.82
C LYS A 16 8.23 -7.73 -10.54
N ALA A 17 8.68 -6.48 -10.64
CA ALA A 17 9.06 -5.70 -9.47
C ALA A 17 7.84 -5.37 -8.60
N LEU A 18 6.66 -5.16 -9.21
CA LEU A 18 5.42 -4.93 -8.46
C LEU A 18 5.01 -6.17 -7.65
N ASP A 19 5.08 -7.35 -8.25
CA ASP A 19 4.73 -8.61 -7.58
C ASP A 19 5.62 -8.80 -6.33
N LYS A 20 6.94 -8.61 -6.48
CA LYS A 20 7.89 -8.66 -5.36
C LYS A 20 7.62 -7.59 -4.30
N LEU A 21 7.25 -6.38 -4.70
CA LEU A 21 6.88 -5.31 -3.76
C LEU A 21 5.67 -5.70 -2.93
N LEU A 22 4.63 -6.27 -3.56
CA LEU A 22 3.44 -6.73 -2.86
C LEU A 22 3.78 -7.89 -1.93
N GLU A 23 4.48 -8.91 -2.40
CA GLU A 23 4.88 -10.07 -1.59
C GLU A 23 5.71 -9.67 -0.36
N ASN A 24 6.71 -8.81 -0.55
CA ASN A 24 7.59 -8.37 0.54
C ASN A 24 6.87 -7.53 1.60
N ASN A 25 5.77 -6.87 1.24
CA ASN A 25 5.07 -5.92 2.10
C ASN A 25 3.64 -6.34 2.45
N ASP A 26 3.21 -7.55 2.11
CA ASP A 26 1.86 -8.06 2.37
C ASP A 26 1.50 -7.99 3.87
N LYS A 27 2.46 -8.31 4.76
CA LYS A 27 2.30 -8.17 6.22
C LYS A 27 2.01 -6.74 6.68
N LEU A 28 2.61 -5.74 6.03
CA LEU A 28 2.32 -4.33 6.34
C LEU A 28 0.89 -3.99 5.92
N ILE A 29 0.51 -4.35 4.69
CA ILE A 29 -0.82 -4.08 4.14
C ILE A 29 -1.89 -4.74 5.02
N TYR A 30 -1.70 -6.03 5.34
CA TYR A 30 -2.56 -6.78 6.25
C TYR A 30 -2.67 -6.09 7.61
N LYS A 31 -1.55 -5.69 8.23
CA LYS A 31 -1.53 -5.03 9.54
C LYS A 31 -2.25 -3.68 9.52
N VAL A 32 -2.25 -2.96 8.41
CA VAL A 32 -3.02 -1.71 8.29
C VAL A 32 -4.50 -2.03 8.13
N ALA A 33 -4.87 -2.93 7.21
CA ALA A 33 -6.25 -3.34 6.98
C ALA A 33 -6.92 -3.92 8.24
N SER A 34 -6.19 -4.71 9.03
CA SER A 34 -6.71 -5.30 10.26
C SER A 34 -7.09 -4.27 11.32
N LYS A 35 -6.55 -3.04 11.27
CA LYS A 35 -6.95 -1.96 12.19
C LYS A 35 -8.33 -1.39 11.86
N PHE A 36 -8.77 -1.55 10.61
CA PHE A 36 -10.06 -1.08 10.14
C PHE A 36 -11.14 -2.15 10.21
N TYR A 37 -10.75 -3.42 10.35
CA TYR A 37 -11.67 -4.53 10.54
C TYR A 37 -12.14 -4.57 11.99
N SER A 38 -13.32 -4.01 12.26
CA SER A 38 -13.90 -3.86 13.59
C SER A 38 -15.43 -3.93 13.51
N ASP A 39 -16.13 -3.96 14.66
CA ASP A 39 -17.60 -4.04 14.67
C ASP A 39 -18.29 -2.92 13.85
N LYS A 40 -17.63 -1.76 13.71
CA LYS A 40 -18.11 -0.62 12.91
C LYS A 40 -18.05 -0.84 11.39
N THR A 41 -17.31 -1.83 10.94
CA THR A 41 -17.15 -2.22 9.52
C THR A 41 -17.66 -3.64 9.28
N SER A 42 -18.55 -4.14 10.15
CA SER A 42 -19.08 -5.51 10.12
C SER A 42 -19.84 -5.90 8.84
N SER A 43 -20.26 -4.93 8.02
CA SER A 43 -20.84 -5.15 6.68
C SER A 43 -19.81 -5.24 5.56
N ILE A 44 -18.54 -4.94 5.84
CA ILE A 44 -17.44 -4.96 4.87
C ILE A 44 -16.62 -6.23 5.09
N GLU A 45 -16.36 -6.98 4.02
CA GLU A 45 -15.50 -8.15 4.09
C GLU A 45 -14.04 -7.73 4.29
N PHE A 46 -13.29 -8.51 5.07
CA PHE A 46 -11.87 -8.22 5.32
C PHE A 46 -11.05 -8.20 4.01
N ASP A 47 -11.42 -9.05 3.06
CA ASP A 47 -10.75 -9.12 1.76
C ASP A 47 -10.92 -7.84 0.95
N ASP A 48 -12.07 -7.15 1.05
CA ASP A 48 -12.26 -5.84 0.41
C ASP A 48 -11.30 -4.79 1.00
N LEU A 49 -11.14 -4.77 2.33
CA LEU A 49 -10.18 -3.88 3.00
C LEU A 49 -8.74 -4.18 2.56
N LEU A 50 -8.40 -5.46 2.42
CA LEU A 50 -7.07 -5.88 1.98
C LEU A 50 -6.81 -5.45 0.53
N GLN A 51 -7.80 -5.61 -0.35
CA GLN A 51 -7.71 -5.22 -1.76
C GLN A 51 -7.57 -3.70 -1.91
N GLU A 52 -8.35 -2.91 -1.16
CA GLU A 52 -8.19 -1.45 -1.12
C GLU A 52 -6.82 -1.03 -0.58
N GLY A 53 -6.31 -1.76 0.43
CA GLY A 53 -4.96 -1.58 0.95
C GLY A 53 -3.88 -1.83 -0.12
N ARG A 54 -4.02 -2.91 -0.91
CA ARG A 54 -3.13 -3.22 -2.03
C ARG A 54 -3.18 -2.13 -3.11
N ILE A 55 -4.37 -1.63 -3.45
CA ILE A 55 -4.53 -0.51 -4.38
C ILE A 55 -3.80 0.75 -3.86
N GLY A 56 -3.94 1.07 -2.57
CA GLY A 56 -3.20 2.17 -1.95
C GLY A 56 -1.68 1.98 -2.03
N PHE A 57 -1.20 0.77 -1.78
CA PHE A 57 0.22 0.45 -1.90
C PHE A 57 0.73 0.60 -3.34
N ILE A 58 0.01 0.09 -4.34
CA ILE A 58 0.38 0.21 -5.75
C ILE A 58 0.45 1.69 -6.17
N LEU A 59 -0.49 2.52 -5.71
CA LEU A 59 -0.45 3.97 -5.94
C LEU A 59 0.78 4.62 -5.30
N ALA A 60 1.18 4.17 -4.11
CA ALA A 60 2.43 4.62 -3.49
C ALA A 60 3.63 4.25 -4.35
N CYS A 61 3.72 3.01 -4.87
CA CYS A 61 4.79 2.60 -5.77
C CYS A 61 4.86 3.48 -7.02
N SER A 62 3.71 3.83 -7.61
CA SER A 62 3.65 4.67 -8.81
C SER A 62 4.01 6.14 -8.57
N LYS A 63 3.85 6.66 -7.34
CA LYS A 63 4.01 8.09 -7.02
C LYS A 63 5.23 8.41 -6.17
N TYR A 64 5.90 7.40 -5.65
CA TYR A 64 7.06 7.59 -4.78
C TYR A 64 8.22 8.15 -5.58
N ASP A 65 8.65 9.35 -5.20
CA ASP A 65 9.79 10.03 -5.80
C ASP A 65 10.94 10.08 -4.78
N ILE A 66 12.00 9.32 -5.04
CA ILE A 66 13.17 9.21 -4.17
C ILE A 66 13.91 10.54 -4.04
N GLU A 67 13.89 11.38 -5.07
CA GLU A 67 14.63 12.66 -5.09
C GLU A 67 13.87 13.74 -4.30
N TYR A 68 12.54 13.72 -4.36
CA TYR A 68 11.69 14.70 -3.67
C TYR A 68 11.41 14.36 -2.20
N ILE A 69 11.48 13.08 -1.85
CA ILE A 69 11.16 12.59 -0.51
C ILE A 69 12.45 12.61 0.32
N ASN A 70 12.73 13.76 0.97
CA ASN A 70 13.86 14.04 1.88
C ASN A 70 14.24 12.87 2.82
N SER A 71 14.95 11.86 2.31
CA SER A 71 15.39 10.65 3.03
C SER A 71 14.29 9.80 3.71
N THR A 72 13.01 9.98 3.40
CA THR A 72 11.95 9.15 4.03
C THR A 72 11.87 7.80 3.34
N LYS A 73 11.92 6.71 4.13
CA LYS A 73 11.81 5.33 3.62
C LYS A 73 10.48 5.10 2.91
N PHE A 74 10.49 4.27 1.87
CA PHE A 74 9.30 3.96 1.08
C PHE A 74 8.15 3.43 1.93
N ILE A 75 8.43 2.58 2.91
CA ILE A 75 7.41 1.99 3.80
C ILE A 75 6.61 3.06 4.55
N THR A 76 7.27 4.14 4.99
CA THR A 76 6.60 5.25 5.67
C THR A 76 5.65 5.98 4.74
N TYR A 77 6.08 6.22 3.49
CA TYR A 77 5.24 6.81 2.46
C TYR A 77 4.06 5.91 2.09
N ALA A 78 4.32 4.62 1.86
CA ALA A 78 3.31 3.63 1.50
C ALA A 78 2.23 3.46 2.57
N PHE A 79 2.60 3.52 3.85
CA PHE A 79 1.65 3.48 4.96
C PHE A 79 0.55 4.54 4.81
N TYR A 80 0.90 5.78 4.43
CA TYR A 80 -0.07 6.86 4.24
C TYR A 80 -1.09 6.52 3.15
N TRP A 81 -0.62 6.02 1.99
CA TRP A 81 -1.51 5.68 0.88
C TRP A 81 -2.40 4.47 1.18
N ILE A 82 -1.88 3.44 1.86
CA ILE A 82 -2.67 2.29 2.31
C ILE A 82 -3.77 2.76 3.26
N TYR A 83 -3.40 3.50 4.31
CA TYR A 83 -4.35 4.01 5.30
C TYR A 83 -5.42 4.89 4.64
N GLN A 84 -5.00 5.85 3.80
CA GLN A 84 -5.90 6.77 3.14
C GLN A 84 -6.91 6.05 2.26
N LYS A 85 -6.49 5.03 1.50
CA LYS A 85 -7.37 4.28 0.62
C LYS A 85 -8.42 3.48 1.39
N ILE A 86 -8.00 2.73 2.40
CA ILE A 86 -8.90 1.95 3.24
C ILE A 86 -9.89 2.86 3.98
N HIS A 87 -9.40 3.97 4.57
CA HIS A 87 -10.25 4.93 5.25
C HIS A 87 -11.30 5.54 4.31
N ARG A 88 -10.90 5.95 3.11
CA ARG A 88 -11.82 6.51 2.11
C ARG A 88 -12.88 5.50 1.70
N PHE A 89 -12.51 4.24 1.50
CA PHE A 89 -13.44 3.18 1.15
C PHE A 89 -14.54 3.05 2.20
N ILE A 90 -14.16 2.95 3.48
CA ILE A 90 -15.10 2.84 4.60
C ILE A 90 -16.00 4.06 4.75
N THR A 91 -15.50 5.27 4.46
CA THR A 91 -16.31 6.50 4.58
C THR A 91 -17.28 6.67 3.41
N THR A 92 -17.04 5.98 2.30
CA THR A 92 -17.89 6.06 1.10
C THR A 92 -18.95 4.95 1.06
N TYR A 93 -18.75 3.87 1.81
CA TYR A 93 -19.70 2.76 1.99
C TYR A 93 -20.72 3.06 3.10
#